data_AF-A0A920DUD1-F1
#
_entry.id   AF-A0A920DUD1-F1
#
_cell.length_a   1.000
_cell.length_b   1.000
_cell.length_c   1.000
_cell.angle_alpha   90.00
_cell.angle_beta   90.00
_cell.angle_gamma   90.00
#
_symmetry.space_group_name_H-M   'P 1'
#
loop_
_entity.id
_entity.type
_entity.pdbx_description
1 polymer ?
#
loop_
_entity_poly.entity_id
_entity_poly.type
_entity_poly.pdbx_seq_one_letter_code
_entity_poly.pdbx_strand_id
1 'polypeptide(L)'
;MRSKLKLSDNDLKCNNLSKLGNKADIISKEYKFIDLNNEIKKNLININDYIKFNDNEGSIYIILCNIKFDKKILNNLNLNKLINLNVDEIEKKFIKDYSEIYNLVIIND
;
A
#
# COMPACT_ATOMS: atom_id res chain seq x y z
N MET A 1 -9.17 6.96 16.94
CA MET A 1 -10.42 7.75 17.16
C MET A 1 -11.31 6.97 18.09
N ARG A 2 -11.97 7.62 19.05
CA ARG A 2 -12.96 6.99 19.92
C ARG A 2 -14.32 7.61 19.70
N SER A 3 -15.37 6.79 19.62
CA SER A 3 -16.74 7.24 19.42
C SER A 3 -17.70 6.43 20.29
N LYS A 4 -18.61 7.11 20.97
CA LYS A 4 -19.71 6.47 21.72
C LYS A 4 -20.79 5.91 20.80
N LEU A 5 -20.89 6.44 19.58
CA LEU A 5 -21.86 6.01 18.57
C LEU A 5 -21.16 5.18 17.50
N LYS A 6 -21.88 4.20 16.94
CA LYS A 6 -21.41 3.46 15.77
C LYS A 6 -21.39 4.41 14.57
N LEU A 7 -20.22 4.58 13.98
CA LEU A 7 -20.03 5.40 12.79
C LEU A 7 -20.26 4.59 11.52
N SER A 8 -20.76 5.24 10.47
CA SER A 8 -20.91 4.63 9.15
C SER A 8 -19.58 4.59 8.40
N ASP A 9 -19.45 3.74 7.38
CA ASP A 9 -18.24 3.70 6.55
C ASP A 9 -17.96 5.05 5.87
N ASN A 10 -19.00 5.82 5.57
CA ASN A 10 -18.85 7.14 4.97
C ASN A 10 -18.25 8.14 5.97
N ASP A 11 -18.60 8.04 7.25
CA ASP A 11 -18.01 8.84 8.32
C ASP A 11 -16.52 8.54 8.50
N LEU A 12 -16.12 7.27 8.28
CA LEU A 12 -14.75 6.79 8.46
C LEU A 12 -13.80 7.17 7.31
N LYS A 13 -14.32 7.76 6.23
CA LYS A 13 -13.47 8.31 5.17
C LYS A 13 -12.68 9.51 5.70
N CYS A 14 -11.40 9.56 5.39
CA CYS A 14 -10.47 10.58 5.88
C CYS A 14 -10.95 12.02 5.63
N ASN A 15 -11.56 12.28 4.47
CA ASN A 15 -12.10 13.60 4.12
C ASN A 15 -13.35 14.01 4.93
N ASN A 16 -13.99 13.05 5.58
CA ASN A 16 -15.18 13.26 6.41
C ASN A 16 -14.87 13.27 7.90
N LEU A 17 -13.67 12.84 8.32
CA LEU A 17 -13.27 12.85 9.73
C LEU A 17 -13.30 14.27 10.33
N SER A 18 -12.92 15.29 9.57
CA SER A 18 -12.99 16.69 10.02
C SER A 18 -14.43 17.16 10.29
N LYS A 19 -15.43 16.52 9.70
CA LYS A 19 -16.86 16.85 9.84
C LYS A 19 -17.50 16.17 11.04
N LEU A 20 -16.79 15.24 11.70
CA LEU A 20 -17.32 14.52 12.86
C LEU A 20 -17.47 15.42 14.10
N GLY A 21 -16.73 16.53 14.17
CA GLY A 21 -16.84 17.49 15.29
C GLY A 21 -16.73 16.78 16.64
N ASN A 22 -17.65 17.09 17.56
CA ASN A 22 -17.67 16.52 18.91
C ASN A 22 -18.22 15.08 18.99
N LYS A 23 -18.56 14.43 17.87
CA LYS A 23 -19.10 13.06 17.87
C LYS A 23 -18.03 12.01 18.14
N ALA A 24 -16.77 12.34 17.88
CA ALA A 24 -15.66 11.43 18.06
C ALA A 24 -14.37 12.17 18.43
N ASP A 25 -13.62 11.59 19.36
CA ASP A 25 -12.30 12.10 19.74
C ASP A 25 -11.27 11.56 18.74
N ILE A 26 -10.80 12.46 17.87
CA ILE A 26 -9.85 12.14 16.80
C ILE A 26 -8.44 12.53 17.25
N ILE A 27 -7.56 11.54 17.26
CA ILE A 27 -6.12 11.74 17.47
C ILE A 27 -5.44 11.35 16.17
N SER A 28 -4.76 12.30 15.54
CA SER A 28 -3.95 12.07 14.35
C SER A 28 -2.47 11.92 14.73
N LYS A 29 -1.82 10.87 14.22
CA LYS A 29 -0.40 10.60 14.43
C LYS A 29 0.21 10.03 13.16
N GLU A 30 1.46 10.38 12.90
CA GLU A 30 2.24 9.85 11.80
C GLU A 30 3.17 8.75 12.30
N TYR A 31 3.21 7.62 11.58
CA TYR A 31 4.04 6.47 11.90
C TYR A 31 4.78 6.03 10.65
N LYS A 32 6.05 5.62 10.78
CA LYS A 32 6.72 4.94 9.69
C LYS A 32 6.12 3.56 9.54
N PHE A 33 5.90 3.13 8.30
CA PHE A 33 5.33 1.81 8.02
C PHE A 33 6.11 0.67 8.67
N ILE A 34 7.45 0.78 8.71
CA ILE A 34 8.32 -0.24 9.31
C ILE A 34 7.99 -0.49 10.79
N ASP A 35 7.59 0.55 11.52
CA ASP A 35 7.32 0.52 12.96
C ASP A 35 5.92 -0.01 13.30
N LEU A 36 5.05 -0.20 12.30
CA LEU A 36 3.69 -0.71 12.52
C LEU A 36 3.73 -2.21 12.83
N ASN A 37 2.84 -2.66 13.72
CA ASN A 37 2.67 -4.09 14.01
C ASN A 37 2.03 -4.82 12.81
N ASN A 38 2.16 -6.15 12.80
CA ASN A 38 1.69 -6.97 11.68
C ASN A 38 0.16 -6.95 11.49
N GLU A 39 -0.60 -6.79 12.57
CA GLU A 39 -2.05 -6.74 12.51
C GLU A 39 -2.52 -5.46 11.79
N ILE A 40 -1.92 -4.32 12.12
CA ILE A 40 -2.15 -3.06 11.43
C ILE A 40 -1.74 -3.16 9.97
N LYS A 41 -0.54 -3.67 9.69
CA LYS A 41 -0.04 -3.82 8.31
C LYS A 41 -0.94 -4.67 7.42
N LYS A 42 -1.56 -5.71 7.97
CA LYS A 42 -2.45 -6.62 7.23
C LYS A 42 -3.85 -6.06 7.02
N ASN A 43 -4.36 -5.29 7.97
CA ASN A 43 -5.74 -4.80 7.93
C ASN A 43 -5.88 -3.39 7.34
N LEU A 44 -4.81 -2.60 7.32
CA LEU A 44 -4.79 -1.23 6.80
C LEU A 44 -3.90 -1.15 5.55
N ILE A 45 -4.44 -1.61 4.42
CA ILE A 45 -3.68 -1.70 3.15
C ILE A 45 -3.97 -0.47 2.27
N ASN A 46 -5.23 -0.05 2.22
CA ASN A 46 -5.71 1.03 1.37
C ASN A 46 -6.10 2.27 2.18
N ILE A 47 -6.07 3.43 1.53
CA ILE A 47 -6.53 4.67 2.15
C ILE A 47 -8.02 4.55 2.47
N ASN A 48 -8.41 5.00 3.67
CA ASN A 48 -9.73 4.85 4.29
C ASN A 48 -10.04 3.44 4.83
N ASP A 49 -9.13 2.48 4.75
CA ASP A 49 -9.27 1.25 5.51
C ASP A 49 -9.27 1.59 7.01
N TYR A 50 -10.01 0.80 7.78
CA TYR A 50 -10.09 0.98 9.22
C TYR A 50 -10.14 -0.35 9.97
N ILE A 51 -9.62 -0.32 11.20
CA ILE A 51 -9.79 -1.37 12.20
C ILE A 51 -10.75 -0.84 13.26
N LYS A 52 -11.71 -1.67 13.65
CA LYS A 52 -12.67 -1.35 14.69
C LYS A 52 -12.46 -2.28 15.89
N PHE A 53 -12.29 -1.68 17.07
CA PHE A 53 -12.34 -2.36 18.35
C PHE A 53 -13.56 -1.88 19.13
N ASN A 54 -14.20 -2.76 19.89
CA ASN A 54 -15.26 -2.39 20.81
C ASN A 54 -14.72 -2.51 22.24
N ASP A 55 -15.02 -1.52 23.08
CA ASP A 55 -14.82 -1.57 24.51
C ASP A 55 -16.11 -1.17 25.25
N ASN A 56 -16.08 -1.21 26.58
CA ASN A 56 -17.24 -0.91 27.43
C ASN A 56 -17.68 0.57 27.37
N GLU A 57 -16.83 1.47 26.89
CA GLU A 57 -17.10 2.92 26.82
C GLU A 57 -17.34 3.40 25.38
N GLY A 58 -17.24 2.54 24.37
CA GLY A 58 -17.55 2.84 22.98
C GLY A 58 -16.77 2.02 21.94
N SER A 59 -16.74 2.54 20.72
CA SER A 59 -15.96 1.98 19.62
C SER A 59 -14.68 2.77 19.40
N ILE A 60 -13.55 2.07 19.28
CA ILE A 60 -12.27 2.61 18.87
C ILE A 60 -12.06 2.29 17.39
N TYR A 61 -11.74 3.31 16.61
CA TYR A 61 -11.42 3.20 15.18
C TYR A 61 -9.98 3.64 14.94
N ILE A 62 -9.21 2.80 14.25
CA ILE A 62 -7.89 3.15 13.69
C ILE A 62 -8.06 3.21 12.19
N ILE A 63 -7.77 4.35 11.56
CA ILE A 63 -8.07 4.61 10.16
C ILE A 63 -6.78 4.99 9.46
N LEU A 64 -6.51 4.37 8.30
CA LEU A 64 -5.37 4.76 7.47
C LEU A 64 -5.73 5.97 6.62
N CYS A 65 -5.21 7.12 7.02
CA CYS A 65 -5.38 8.37 6.31
C CYS A 65 -4.05 8.89 5.77
N ASN A 66 -4.00 9.01 4.45
CA ASN A 66 -2.83 9.44 3.67
C ASN A 66 -1.60 8.52 3.84
N ILE A 67 -0.81 8.41 2.79
CA ILE A 67 0.49 7.72 2.83
C ILE A 67 1.51 8.70 2.29
N LYS A 68 2.47 9.07 3.13
CA LYS A 68 3.62 9.86 2.69
C LYS A 68 4.74 8.90 2.31
N PHE A 69 5.29 9.10 1.13
CA PHE A 69 6.44 8.33 0.64
C PHE A 69 7.46 9.29 0.04
N ASP A 70 8.73 8.88 0.07
CA ASP A 70 9.78 9.61 -0.61
C ASP A 70 9.62 9.40 -2.12
N LYS A 71 9.25 10.48 -2.82
CA LYS A 71 9.03 10.48 -4.26
C LYS A 71 10.30 10.08 -5.04
N LYS A 72 11.50 10.40 -4.54
CA LYS A 72 12.76 10.00 -5.19
C LYS A 72 12.94 8.49 -5.12
N ILE A 73 12.66 7.88 -3.96
CA ILE A 73 12.75 6.43 -3.77
C ILE A 73 11.73 5.72 -4.68
N LEU A 74 10.48 6.18 -4.69
CA LEU A 74 9.44 5.58 -5.54
C LEU A 74 9.79 5.70 -7.04
N ASN A 75 10.29 6.86 -7.46
CA ASN A 75 10.69 7.07 -8.85
C ASN A 75 11.86 6.17 -9.24
N ASN A 76 12.86 5.98 -8.37
CA ASN A 76 13.98 5.08 -8.61
C ASN A 76 13.52 3.62 -8.72
N LEU A 77 12.58 3.18 -7.86
CA LEU A 77 12.00 1.83 -7.97
C LEU A 77 11.29 1.62 -9.32
N ASN A 78 10.52 2.61 -9.76
CA ASN A 78 9.84 2.56 -11.06
C ASN A 78 10.85 2.54 -12.22
N LEU A 79 11.91 3.34 -12.15
CA LEU A 79 12.97 3.36 -13.15
C LEU A 79 13.71 2.02 -13.22
N ASN A 80 14.09 1.44 -12.09
CA ASN A 80 14.74 0.12 -12.03
C ASN A 80 13.85 -0.96 -12.62
N LYS A 81 12.54 -0.91 -12.34
CA LYS A 81 11.58 -1.86 -12.92
C LYS A 81 11.52 -1.75 -14.44
N LEU A 82 11.52 -0.53 -14.99
CA LEU A 82 11.56 -0.30 -16.44
C LEU A 82 12.89 -0.77 -17.06
N ILE A 83 14.02 -0.51 -16.39
CA ILE A 83 15.33 -0.98 -16.84
C ILE A 83 15.33 -2.51 -16.92
N ASN A 84 14.89 -3.21 -15.87
CA ASN A 84 14.87 -4.67 -15.85
C ASN A 84 14.00 -5.26 -16.96
N LEU A 85 12.82 -4.69 -17.21
CA LEU A 85 11.95 -5.13 -18.31
C LEU A 85 12.64 -4.98 -19.68
N ASN A 86 13.34 -3.87 -19.91
CA ASN A 86 14.06 -3.66 -21.17
C ASN A 86 15.29 -4.57 -21.30
N VAL A 87 16.00 -4.84 -20.20
CA VAL A 87 17.14 -5.78 -20.19
C VAL A 87 16.65 -7.19 -20.54
N ASP A 88 15.56 -7.64 -19.93
CA ASP A 88 14.96 -8.95 -20.24
C ASP A 88 14.56 -9.07 -21.73
N GLU A 89 14.05 -7.99 -22.33
CA GLU A 89 13.73 -7.95 -23.77
C GLU A 89 14.98 -8.01 -24.65
N ILE A 90 16.04 -7.29 -24.29
CA ILE A 90 17.31 -7.32 -25.01
C ILE A 90 17.95 -8.70 -24.92
N GLU A 91 17.96 -9.32 -23.74
CA GLU A 91 18.49 -10.67 -23.54
C GLU A 91 17.71 -11.69 -24.36
N LYS A 92 16.38 -11.65 -24.31
CA LYS A 92 15.52 -12.53 -25.14
C LYS A 92 15.79 -12.35 -26.63
N LYS A 93 15.95 -11.11 -27.09
CA LYS A 93 16.26 -10.82 -28.49
C LYS A 93 17.64 -11.36 -28.87
N PHE A 94 18.65 -11.13 -28.04
CA PHE A 94 20.00 -11.67 -28.26
C PHE A 94 19.99 -13.20 -28.32
N ILE A 95 19.36 -13.86 -27.35
CA ILE A 95 19.24 -15.33 -27.34
C ILE A 95 18.55 -15.81 -28.62
N LYS A 96 17.44 -15.15 -29.01
CA LYS A 96 16.72 -15.50 -30.24
C LYS A 96 17.62 -15.36 -31.48
N ASP A 97 18.20 -14.19 -31.70
CA ASP A 97 19.00 -13.88 -32.89
C ASP A 97 20.18 -14.88 -33.02
N TYR A 98 20.85 -15.19 -31.91
CA TYR A 98 21.97 -16.13 -31.91
C TYR A 98 21.53 -17.60 -31.95
N SER A 99 20.39 -17.97 -31.36
CA SER A 99 19.85 -19.32 -31.49
C SER A 99 19.51 -19.67 -32.94
N GLU A 100 18.98 -18.69 -33.70
CA GLU A 100 18.69 -18.83 -35.14
C GLU A 100 19.99 -18.94 -35.96
N ILE A 101 20.99 -18.09 -35.71
CA ILE A 101 22.28 -18.11 -36.42
C ILE A 101 23.02 -19.44 -36.22
N TYR A 102 23.06 -19.92 -34.99
CA TYR A 102 23.82 -21.12 -34.62
C TYR A 102 22.99 -22.41 -34.69
N ASN A 103 21.74 -22.33 -35.19
CA ASN A 103 20.77 -23.42 -35.28
C ASN A 103 20.67 -24.24 -33.97
N LEU A 104 20.69 -23.53 -32.84
CA LEU A 104 20.64 -24.12 -31.52
C LEU A 104 19.22 -24.61 -31.28
N VAL A 105 19.01 -25.93 -31.32
CA VAL A 105 17.77 -26.53 -30.81
C VAL A 105 17.75 -26.29 -29.31
N ILE A 106 16.85 -25.42 -28.83
CA ILE A 106 16.60 -25.25 -27.41
C ILE A 106 15.89 -26.52 -26.94
N ILE A 107 16.64 -27.45 -26.36
CA ILE A 107 16.10 -28.62 -25.66
C ILE A 107 15.80 -28.13 -24.24
N ASN A 108 14.52 -27.93 -23.93
CA ASN A 108 14.07 -27.71 -22.56
C ASN A 108 13.99 -29.08 -21.87
N ASP A 109 14.89 -29.35 -20.92
CA ASP A 109 14.77 -30.45 -19.96
C ASP A 109 13.76 -30.12 -18.84
#